data_AF-A0A2P6V3Y0-F1
#
_entry.id   AF-A0A2P6V3Y0-F1
#
_cell.length_a   1.000
_cell.length_b   1.000
_cell.length_c   1.000
_cell.angle_alpha   90.00
_cell.angle_beta   90.00
_cell.angle_gamma   90.00
#
_symmetry.space_group_name_H-M   'P 1'
#
loop_
_entity.id
_entity.type
_entity.pdbx_description
1 polymer ?
#
loop_
_entity_poly.entity_id
_entity_poly.type
_entity_poly.pdbx_seq_one_letter_code
_entity_poly.pdbx_strand_id
1 'polypeptide(L)' 'MPVVSAPVFGAVLGVGVQLYVNGVRKLPLLRDPWLHVLWAGAGASFGTWLNSFEERTEKDLHAMLAKRDEANKNIH' A
#
# COMPACT_ATOMS: atom_id res chain seq x y z
N MET A 1 4.48 -18.33 -3.97
CA MET A 1 3.10 -17.80 -3.90
C MET A 1 3.01 -16.76 -5.01
N PRO A 2 1.92 -16.67 -5.81
CA PRO A 2 1.85 -15.62 -6.81
C PRO A 2 1.90 -14.28 -6.07
N VAL A 3 3.06 -13.62 -6.13
CA VAL A 3 3.25 -12.29 -5.54
C VAL A 3 2.41 -11.39 -6.42
N VAL A 4 1.17 -11.13 -6.01
CA VAL A 4 0.37 -10.08 -6.62
C VAL A 4 1.22 -8.83 -6.48
N SER A 5 1.69 -8.29 -7.60
CA SER A 5 2.60 -7.15 -7.57
C SER A 5 1.92 -5.99 -6.84
N ALA A 6 2.69 -5.23 -6.05
CA ALA A 6 2.16 -4.12 -5.24
C ALA A 6 1.20 -3.16 -6.02
N PRO A 7 1.45 -2.85 -7.31
CA PRO A 7 0.49 -2.09 -8.12
C PRO A 7 -0.83 -2.81 -8.36
N VAL A 8 -0.82 -4.13 -8.60
CA VAL A 8 -2.04 -4.92 -8.83
C VAL A 8 -2.85 -5.05 -7.55
N PHE A 9 -2.19 -5.28 -6.41
CA PHE A 9 -2.86 -5.30 -5.11
C PHE A 9 -3.51 -3.95 -4.81
N GLY A 10 -2.76 -2.87 -5.02
CA GLY A 10 -3.28 -1.51 -4.88
C GLY A 10 -4.46 -1.22 -5.80
N ALA A 11 -4.39 -1.65 -7.07
CA ALA A 11 -5.47 -1.47 -8.04
C ALA A 11 -6.76 -2.16 -7.61
N VAL A 12 -6.67 -3.40 -7.15
CA VAL A 12 -7.83 -4.17 -6.67
C VAL A 12 -8.44 -3.52 -5.43
N LEU A 13 -7.62 -3.02 -4.50
CA LEU A 13 -8.10 -2.26 -3.36
C LEU A 13 -8.83 -0.98 -3.79
N GLY A 14 -8.28 -0.24 -4.76
CA GLY A 14 -8.92 0.96 -5.31
C GLY A 14 -10.30 0.68 -5.91
N VAL A 15 -10.42 -0.37 -6.72
CA VAL A 15 -11.71 -0.83 -7.26
C VAL A 15 -12.66 -1.28 -6.13
N GLY A 16 -12.14 -2.03 -5.15
CA GLY A 16 -12.92 -2.49 -4.00
C GLY A 16 -13.52 -1.36 -3.17
N VAL A 17 -12.73 -0.30 -2.92
CA VAL A 17 -13.21 0.92 -2.23
C VAL A 17 -14.32 1.58 -3.03
N GLN A 18 -14.18 1.71 -4.35
CA GLN A 18 -15.21 2.34 -5.18
C GLN A 18 -16.50 1.49 -5.25
N LEU A 19 -16.39 0.17 -5.31
CA LEU A 19 -17.53 -0.75 -5.21
C LEU A 19 -18.23 -0.61 -3.85
N TYR A 20 -17.46 -0.49 -2.77
CA TYR A 20 -17.99 -0.28 -1.42
C TYR A 20 -18.74 1.05 -1.31
N VAL A 21 -18.18 2.15 -1.84
CA VAL A 21 -18.85 3.46 -1.87
C VAL A 21 -20.19 3.37 -2.59
N ASN A 22 -20.24 2.69 -3.73
CA ASN A 22 -21.49 2.50 -4.47
C ASN A 22 -22.49 1.62 -3.71
N GLY A 23 -22.01 0.57 -3.02
CA GLY A 23 -22.82 -0.29 -2.17
C GLY A 23 -23.45 0.45 -0.99
N VAL A 24 -22.67 1.27 -0.28
CA VAL A 24 -23.16 2.10 0.85
C VAL A 24 -24.20 3.12 0.37
N ARG A 25 -24.03 3.68 -0.83
CA ARG A 25 -24.99 4.62 -1.44
C ARG A 25 -26.24 3.94 -2.03
N LYS A 26 -26.35 2.61 -1.95
CA LYS A 26 -27.40 1.80 -2.59
C LYS A 26 -27.52 2.06 -4.10
N LEU A 27 -26.41 2.43 -4.74
CA LEU A 27 -26.34 2.64 -6.18
C LEU A 27 -25.89 1.34 -6.87
N PRO A 28 -26.19 1.15 -8.16
CA PRO A 28 -25.62 0.04 -8.93
C PRO A 28 -24.10 0.01 -8.78
N LEU A 29 -23.53 -1.16 -8.50
CA LEU A 29 -22.10 -1.32 -8.18
C LEU A 29 -21.18 -0.72 -9.25
N LEU A 30 -21.55 -0.86 -10.51
CA LEU A 30 -20.80 -0.36 -11.68
C LEU A 30 -21.46 0.86 -12.31
N ARG A 31 -22.14 1.72 -11.54
CA ARG A 31 -22.86 2.90 -12.07
C ARG A 31 -22.00 3.74 -13.03
N ASP A 32 -20.74 3.97 -12.66
CA ASP A 32 -19.76 4.73 -13.45
C ASP A 32 -18.49 3.89 -13.65
N PRO A 33 -18.39 3.08 -14.73
CA PRO A 33 -17.28 2.15 -14.98
C PRO A 33 -15.91 2.84 -15.04
N TRP A 34 -15.85 4.02 -15.63
CA TRP A 34 -14.62 4.80 -15.76
C TRP A 34 -14.08 5.29 -14.42
N LEU A 35 -14.96 5.50 -13.45
CA LEU A 35 -14.54 5.89 -12.11
C LEU A 35 -13.78 4.75 -11.43
N HIS A 36 -14.17 3.49 -11.65
CA HIS A 36 -13.43 2.33 -11.16
C HIS A 36 -12.03 2.23 -11.77
N VAL A 37 -11.86 2.61 -13.04
CA VAL A 37 -10.53 2.67 -13.69
C VAL A 37 -9.66 3.76 -13.06
N LEU A 38 -10.24 4.93 -12.78
CA LEU A 38 -9.53 6.00 -12.07
C LEU A 38 -9.09 5.56 -10.66
N TRP A 39 -9.98 4.90 -9.91
CA TRP A 39 -9.65 4.38 -8.57
C TRP A 39 -8.69 3.20 -8.61
N ALA A 40 -8.73 2.36 -9.64
CA ALA A 40 -7.72 1.34 -9.87
C ALA A 40 -6.34 1.97 -10.09
N GLY A 41 -6.26 3.02 -10.92
CA GLY A 41 -5.03 3.76 -11.15
C GLY A 41 -4.49 4.43 -9.88
N ALA A 42 -5.36 5.10 -9.12
CA ALA A 42 -5.01 5.70 -7.83
C ALA A 42 -4.58 4.65 -6.80
N GLY A 43 -5.25 3.51 -6.77
CA GLY A 43 -4.88 2.38 -5.92
C GLY A 43 -3.53 1.79 -6.30
N ALA A 44 -3.24 1.63 -7.58
CA ALA A 44 -1.97 1.09 -8.06
C ALA A 44 -0.77 1.97 -7.71
N SER A 45 -0.91 3.29 -7.89
CA SER A 45 0.12 4.25 -7.48
C SER A 45 0.32 4.24 -5.97
N PHE A 46 -0.77 4.16 -5.20
CA PHE A 46 -0.72 4.01 -3.75
C PHE A 46 -0.01 2.72 -3.32
N GLY A 47 -0.32 1.58 -3.92
CA GLY A 47 0.35 0.30 -3.62
C GLY A 47 1.87 0.36 -3.88
N THR A 48 2.28 1.03 -4.96
CA THR A 48 3.70 1.23 -5.29
C THR A 48 4.40 2.14 -4.29
N TRP A 49 3.72 3.23 -3.90
CA TRP A 49 4.21 4.16 -2.88
C TRP A 49 4.35 3.48 -1.51
N LEU A 50 3.37 2.67 -1.11
CA LEU A 50 3.36 1.96 0.16
C LEU A 50 4.51 0.96 0.25
N ASN A 51 4.77 0.19 -0.81
CA ASN A 51 5.91 -0.72 -0.86
C ASN A 51 7.26 0.02 -0.72
N SER A 52 7.37 1.19 -1.36
CA SER A 52 8.57 2.04 -1.25
C SER A 52 8.73 2.63 0.16
N PHE A 53 7.60 2.91 0.84
CA PHE A 53 7.59 3.40 2.21
C PHE A 53 8.01 2.32 3.21
N GLU A 54 7.54 1.10 3.02
CA GLU A 54 7.93 -0.07 3.83
C GLU A 54 9.44 -0.33 3.71
N GLU A 55 9.98 -0.37 2.49
CA GLU A 55 11.41 -0.59 2.26
C GLU A 55 12.30 0.49 2.91
N ARG A 56 11.86 1.76 2.89
CA ARG A 56 12.58 2.86 3.57
C ARG A 56 12.55 2.70 5.08
N THR A 57 11.38 2.37 5.62
CA THR A 57 11.16 2.22 7.06
C THR A 57 11.96 1.05 7.62
N GLU A 58 12.01 -0.07 6.89
CA GLU A 58 12.81 -1.23 7.24
C GLU A 58 14.31 -0.88 7.28
N LYS A 59 14.82 -0.18 6.25
CA LYS A 59 16.23 0.27 6.23
C LYS A 59 16.56 1.20 7.39
N ASP A 60 15.69 2.17 7.67
CA ASP A 60 15.88 3.11 8.79
C ASP A 60 15.85 2.38 10.14
N LEU A 61 14.93 1.42 10.32
CA LEU A 61 14.86 0.61 11.53
C LEU A 61 16.14 -0.21 11.73
N HIS A 62 16.63 -0.89 10.70
CA HIS A 62 17.89 -1.64 10.77
C HIS A 62 19.09 -0.74 11.10
N ALA A 63 19.15 0.46 10.52
CA ALA A 63 20.21 1.41 10.82
C ALA A 63 20.17 1.89 12.28
N MET A 64 18.97 2.12 12.85
CA MET A 64 18.83 2.50 14.25
C MET A 64 19.18 1.35 15.20
N LEU A 65 18.81 0.12 14.86
CA LEU A 65 19.17 -1.07 15.64
C LEU A 65 20.68 -1.30 15.64
N ALA A 66 21.33 -1.20 14.48
CA ALA A 66 22.79 -1.33 14.39
C ALA A 66 23.52 -0.28 15.26
N LYS A 67 23.08 0.98 15.21
CA LYS A 67 23.63 2.04 16.08
C LYS A 67 23.44 1.75 17.57
N ARG A 68 22.29 1.19 17.96
CA ARG A 68 22.04 0.79 19.35
C ARG A 68 22.95 -0.35 19.78
N ASP A 69 23.16 -1.34 18.92
CA ASP A 69 24.05 -2.47 19.21
C ASP A 69 25.51 -2.02 19.35
N GLU A 70 25.97 -1.10 18.50
CA GLU A 70 27.29 -0.48 18.60
C GLU A 70 27.44 0.34 19.90
N ALA A 71 26.45 1.15 20.24
CA ALA A 71 26.45 1.90 21.49
C ALA A 71 26.49 0.97 22.71
N ASN A 72 25.71 -0.12 22.70
CA ASN A 72 25.70 -1.09 23.79
C ASN A 72 27.03 -1.85 23.93
N LYS A 73 27.72 -2.15 22.82
CA LYS A 73 29.06 -2.75 22.84
C LYS A 73 30.14 -1.85 23.41
N ASN A 74 29.95 -0.52 23.36
CA ASN A 74 30.90 0.46 23.90
C ASN A 74 30.67 0.79 25.38
N ILE A 75 29.59 0.28 25.99
CA ILE A 75 29.22 0.51 27.40
C ILE A 75 29.62 -0.68 28.30
N HIS A 76 29.93 -1.84 27.71
CA HIS A 76 30.48 -3.02 28.37
C HIS A 76 31.96 -3.19 28.07
#